data_AF-A0A4Q5HBR3-F1
#
_entry.id   AF-A0A4Q5HBR3-F1
#
_cell.length_a   1.000
_cell.length_b   1.000
_cell.length_c   1.000
_cell.angle_alpha   90.00
_cell.angle_beta   90.00
_cell.angle_gamma   90.00
#
_symmetry.space_group_name_H-M   'P 1'
#
loop_
_entity.id
_entity.type
_entity.pdbx_description
1 polymer ?
#
loop_
_entity_poly.entity_id
_entity_poly.type
_entity_poly.pdbx_seq_one_letter_code
_entity_poly.pdbx_strand_id
1 'polypeptide(L)'
;MKAISNIRALMAILIFFFSLSFVSCTEETLDYNNPDVDLFVKQLKAGKYSVESPEGLNTIPRFTVDDIGDLLKYAEDLTVIPSFPLAPVSYSAGGKLRLGECILWTVETIRLGQNASMGCKMVHADAENYEGIYFLSDDEVLDASARYRRWWENRKYPRTMWTIDPCYDEPLCGSGYMWW
;
A
#
# COMPACT_ATOMS: atom_id res chain seq x y z
N MET A 1 -21.58 53.60 26.76
CA MET A 1 -21.99 52.17 26.91
C MET A 1 -21.97 51.38 25.59
N LYS A 2 -22.56 51.87 24.47
CA LYS A 2 -22.56 51.14 23.17
C LYS A 2 -21.16 50.80 22.60
N ALA A 3 -20.19 51.72 22.68
CA ALA A 3 -18.85 51.48 22.14
C ALA A 3 -18.08 50.35 22.86
N ILE A 4 -18.23 50.23 24.17
CA ILE A 4 -17.59 49.18 24.99
C ILE A 4 -18.19 47.79 24.67
N SER A 5 -19.49 47.75 24.36
CA SER A 5 -20.18 46.52 23.93
C SER A 5 -19.68 46.03 22.57
N ASN A 6 -19.47 46.94 21.62
CA ASN A 6 -18.97 46.59 20.28
C ASN A 6 -17.53 46.09 20.31
N ILE A 7 -16.68 46.66 21.17
CA ILE A 7 -15.29 46.20 21.36
C ILE A 7 -15.25 44.79 21.97
N ARG A 8 -16.13 44.49 22.94
CA ARG A 8 -16.26 43.14 23.53
C ARG A 8 -16.74 42.11 22.52
N ALA A 9 -17.68 42.48 21.65
CA ALA A 9 -18.15 41.61 20.57
C ALA A 9 -17.05 41.33 19.53
N LEU A 10 -16.28 42.36 19.14
CA LEU A 10 -15.16 42.21 18.21
C LEU A 10 -14.05 41.33 18.79
N MET A 11 -13.72 41.50 20.07
CA MET A 11 -12.75 40.65 20.77
C MET A 11 -13.22 39.19 20.84
N ALA A 12 -14.51 38.95 21.11
CA ALA A 12 -15.07 37.59 21.13
C ALA A 12 -15.03 36.91 19.75
N ILE A 13 -15.30 37.66 18.68
CA ILE A 13 -15.21 37.17 17.30
C ILE A 13 -13.75 36.85 16.93
N LEU A 14 -12.80 37.72 17.28
CA LEU A 14 -11.37 37.48 17.06
C LEU A 14 -10.85 36.25 17.82
N ILE A 15 -11.28 36.06 19.06
CA ILE A 15 -10.94 34.89 19.88
C ILE A 15 -11.54 33.61 19.27
N PHE A 16 -12.78 33.68 18.76
CA PHE A 16 -13.43 32.56 18.09
C PHE A 16 -12.70 32.17 16.79
N PHE A 17 -12.34 33.15 15.95
CA PHE A 17 -11.53 32.91 14.74
C PHE A 17 -10.12 32.40 15.07
N PHE A 18 -9.50 32.87 16.15
CA PHE A 18 -8.18 32.40 16.58
C PHE A 18 -8.23 30.98 17.16
N SER A 19 -9.35 30.57 17.77
CA SER A 19 -9.55 29.22 18.30
C SER A 19 -9.78 28.16 17.21
N LEU A 20 -10.24 28.56 16.03
CA LEU A 20 -10.36 27.68 14.85
C LEU A 20 -9.02 27.42 14.13
N SER A 21 -7.96 28.16 14.48
CA SER A 21 -6.66 28.09 13.81
C SER A 21 -5.72 27.00 14.32
N PHE A 22 -6.09 26.24 15.36
CA PHE A 22 -5.20 25.27 16.02
C PHE A 22 -5.64 23.81 15.89
N VAL A 23 -6.29 23.43 14.79
CA VAL A 23 -6.27 22.01 14.39
C VAL A 23 -4.93 21.76 13.70
N SER A 24 -3.86 21.71 14.50
CA SER A 24 -2.58 21.17 14.06
C SER A 24 -2.81 19.68 13.86
N CYS A 25 -2.99 19.25 12.62
CA CYS A 25 -2.92 17.83 12.27
C CYS A 25 -1.50 17.35 12.63
N THR A 26 -1.34 16.77 13.81
CA THR A 26 -0.15 15.99 14.13
C THR A 26 -0.14 14.83 13.15
N GLU A 27 0.82 14.83 12.22
CA GLU A 27 1.03 13.68 11.34
C GLU A 27 1.53 12.52 12.20
N GLU A 28 0.72 11.47 12.28
CA GLU A 28 1.11 10.23 12.95
C GLU A 28 2.32 9.64 12.22
N THR A 29 3.39 9.41 12.97
CA THR A 29 4.62 8.80 12.47
C THR A 29 4.43 7.28 12.36
N LEU A 30 4.79 6.69 11.23
CA LEU A 30 4.69 5.26 11.03
C LEU A 30 5.79 4.52 11.82
N ASP A 31 5.40 3.52 12.60
CA ASP A 31 6.34 2.59 13.24
C ASP A 31 6.74 1.51 12.22
N TYR A 32 8.02 1.46 11.85
CA TYR A 32 8.52 0.48 10.89
C TYR A 32 8.62 -0.94 11.45
N ASN A 33 8.67 -1.12 12.76
CA ASN A 33 8.81 -2.44 13.39
C ASN A 33 7.47 -3.03 13.84
N ASN A 34 6.45 -2.19 14.00
CA ASN A 34 5.09 -2.58 14.29
C ASN A 34 4.12 -1.71 13.47
N PRO A 35 4.07 -1.92 12.15
CA PRO A 35 3.38 -1.01 11.24
C PRO A 35 1.86 -1.11 11.33
N ASP A 36 1.21 0.05 11.29
CA ASP A 36 -0.23 0.16 11.09
C ASP A 36 -0.54 0.23 9.59
N VAL A 37 -1.29 -0.75 9.10
CA VAL A 37 -1.67 -0.88 7.68
C VAL A 37 -2.49 0.32 7.20
N ASP A 38 -3.43 0.79 8.00
CA ASP A 38 -4.33 1.89 7.63
C ASP A 38 -3.55 3.21 7.57
N LEU A 39 -2.64 3.43 8.53
CA LEU A 39 -1.74 4.59 8.53
C LEU A 39 -0.80 4.55 7.32
N PHE A 40 -0.21 3.39 7.01
CA PHE A 40 0.64 3.21 5.84
C PHE A 40 -0.09 3.56 4.55
N VAL A 41 -1.28 2.98 4.32
CA VAL A 41 -2.11 3.26 3.14
C VAL A 41 -2.51 4.74 3.06
N LYS A 42 -2.88 5.34 4.18
CA LYS A 42 -3.24 6.76 4.27
C LYS A 42 -2.06 7.65 3.87
N GLN A 43 -0.85 7.35 4.35
CA GLN A 43 0.36 8.10 4.00
C GLN A 43 0.77 7.94 2.53
N LEU A 44 0.63 6.74 1.96
CA LEU A 44 0.85 6.48 0.52
C LEU A 44 -0.09 7.32 -0.35
N LYS A 45 -1.40 7.27 -0.06
CA LYS A 45 -2.41 8.07 -0.78
C LYS A 45 -2.15 9.56 -0.67
N ALA A 46 -1.71 10.03 0.49
CA ALA A 46 -1.38 11.43 0.72
C ALA A 46 -0.05 11.86 0.08
N GLY A 47 0.78 10.93 -0.39
CA GLY A 47 2.14 11.21 -0.88
C GLY A 47 3.09 11.69 0.21
N LYS A 48 2.77 11.42 1.47
CA LYS A 48 3.54 11.85 2.64
C LYS A 48 4.36 10.73 3.27
N TYR A 49 4.26 9.52 2.72
CA TYR A 49 5.08 8.40 3.17
C TYR A 49 6.56 8.72 2.96
N SER A 50 7.32 8.76 4.06
CA SER A 50 8.77 8.93 4.00
C SER A 50 9.41 7.63 3.51
N VAL A 51 10.12 7.71 2.40
CA VAL A 51 10.85 6.55 1.87
C VAL A 51 12.11 6.27 2.69
N GLU A 52 12.65 7.30 3.34
CA GLU A 52 13.78 7.21 4.23
C GLU A 52 13.32 6.65 5.58
N SER A 53 13.60 5.37 5.82
CA SER A 53 13.59 4.79 7.16
C SER A 53 14.61 5.52 8.06
N PRO A 54 14.52 5.41 9.39
CA PRO A 54 15.55 5.93 10.30
C PRO A 54 16.97 5.44 9.98
N GLU A 55 17.07 4.32 9.25
CA GLU A 55 18.31 3.67 8.82
C GLU A 55 18.79 4.16 7.44
N GLY A 56 18.07 5.09 6.79
CA GLY A 56 18.44 5.69 5.50
C GLY A 56 18.23 4.79 4.28
N LEU A 57 17.56 3.65 4.45
CA LEU A 57 17.23 2.74 3.36
C LEU A 57 15.76 2.88 2.96
N ASN A 58 15.52 2.90 1.64
CA ASN A 58 14.18 2.76 1.04
C ASN A 58 13.61 1.39 1.41
N THR A 59 12.94 1.30 2.55
CA THR A 59 12.43 0.05 3.07
C THR A 59 10.95 0.16 3.31
N ILE A 60 10.27 -0.93 3.00
CA ILE A 60 8.88 -1.13 3.39
C ILE A 60 8.87 -1.45 4.88
N PRO A 61 7.84 -1.02 5.62
CA PRO A 61 7.70 -1.38 7.02
C PRO A 61 7.73 -2.91 7.20
N ARG A 62 8.15 -3.38 8.36
CA ARG A 62 8.29 -4.81 8.66
C ARG A 62 6.93 -5.45 8.93
N PHE A 63 6.10 -5.51 7.90
CA PHE A 63 4.85 -6.27 7.91
C PHE A 63 5.12 -7.76 8.07
N THR A 64 4.18 -8.42 8.72
CA THR A 64 4.21 -9.84 9.05
C THR A 64 3.04 -10.57 8.38
N VAL A 65 3.01 -11.90 8.54
CA VAL A 65 1.91 -12.72 8.03
C VAL A 65 0.56 -12.30 8.63
N ASP A 66 0.54 -11.80 9.87
CA ASP A 66 -0.69 -11.37 10.54
C ASP A 66 -1.31 -10.13 9.88
N ASP A 67 -0.50 -9.31 9.21
CA ASP A 67 -0.94 -8.08 8.53
C ASP A 67 -1.55 -8.34 7.14
N ILE A 68 -1.36 -9.53 6.56
CA ILE A 68 -1.80 -9.84 5.19
C ILE A 68 -3.31 -9.63 5.03
N GLY A 69 -4.10 -10.05 6.02
CA GLY A 69 -5.55 -9.88 5.97
C GLY A 69 -5.99 -8.42 5.89
N ASP A 70 -5.29 -7.54 6.61
CA ASP A 70 -5.58 -6.11 6.61
C ASP A 70 -5.08 -5.43 5.34
N LEU A 71 -3.89 -5.79 4.87
CA LEU A 71 -3.35 -5.33 3.58
C LEU A 71 -4.31 -5.65 2.43
N LEU A 72 -4.82 -6.88 2.36
CA LEU A 72 -5.71 -7.33 1.27
C LEU A 72 -7.05 -6.58 1.20
N LYS A 73 -7.46 -5.82 2.23
CA LYS A 73 -8.60 -4.90 2.16
C LYS A 73 -8.39 -3.78 1.14
N TYR A 74 -7.13 -3.44 0.86
CA TYR A 74 -6.73 -2.36 -0.04
C TYR A 74 -6.27 -2.84 -1.42
N ALA A 75 -6.21 -4.17 -1.65
CA ALA A 75 -5.66 -4.76 -2.88
C ALA A 75 -6.47 -4.43 -4.15
N GLU A 76 -7.74 -4.06 -4.04
CA GLU A 76 -8.58 -3.63 -5.17
C GLU A 76 -8.53 -2.11 -5.42
N ASP A 77 -7.80 -1.36 -4.60
CA ASP A 77 -7.76 0.09 -4.73
C ASP A 77 -6.84 0.53 -5.87
N LEU A 78 -7.43 0.91 -7.00
CA LEU A 78 -6.68 1.34 -8.19
C LEU A 78 -6.24 2.82 -8.14
N THR A 79 -6.37 3.49 -6.98
CA THR A 79 -5.90 4.87 -6.80
C THR A 79 -4.43 4.97 -7.18
N VAL A 80 -4.11 5.95 -8.03
CA VAL A 80 -2.73 6.22 -8.43
C VAL A 80 -2.03 6.96 -7.30
N ILE A 81 -0.99 6.35 -6.74
CA ILE A 81 -0.15 6.94 -5.69
C ILE A 81 1.08 7.62 -6.31
N PRO A 82 1.59 8.70 -5.70
CA PRO A 82 2.72 9.44 -6.24
C PRO A 82 4.04 8.71 -6.08
N SER A 83 4.19 7.90 -5.03
CA SER A 83 5.42 7.19 -4.71
C SER A 83 5.15 5.93 -3.88
N PHE A 84 6.11 5.01 -3.93
CA PHE A 84 6.20 3.80 -3.12
C PHE A 84 7.69 3.49 -2.83
N PRO A 85 8.05 2.90 -1.68
CA PRO A 85 9.43 2.53 -1.33
C PRO A 85 10.01 1.40 -2.21
N LEU A 86 10.28 1.71 -3.48
CA LEU A 86 10.98 0.87 -4.43
C LEU A 86 12.40 1.37 -4.68
N ALA A 87 13.21 0.52 -5.31
CA ALA A 87 14.49 0.95 -5.86
C ALA A 87 14.27 2.00 -6.98
N PRO A 88 15.20 2.95 -7.19
CA PRO A 88 15.05 3.97 -8.23
C PRO A 88 14.83 3.40 -9.64
N VAL A 89 15.47 2.27 -9.98
CA VAL A 89 15.35 1.61 -11.29
C VAL A 89 13.92 1.16 -11.60
N SER A 90 13.12 0.86 -10.57
CA SER A 90 11.76 0.33 -10.70
C SER A 90 10.79 1.34 -11.30
N TYR A 91 11.07 2.63 -11.15
CA TYR A 91 10.27 3.71 -11.75
C TYR A 91 10.57 3.91 -13.24
N SER A 92 11.75 3.50 -13.71
CA SER A 92 12.19 3.66 -15.10
C SER A 92 11.46 2.72 -16.06
N ALA A 93 10.86 1.64 -15.55
CA ALA A 93 10.08 0.69 -16.35
C ALA A 93 8.74 1.23 -16.84
N GLY A 94 8.31 2.40 -16.33
CA GLY A 94 7.06 3.07 -16.67
C GLY A 94 5.87 2.62 -15.84
N GLY A 95 4.67 3.03 -16.26
CA GLY A 95 3.41 2.67 -15.60
C GLY A 95 3.08 3.53 -14.37
N LYS A 96 1.78 3.70 -14.11
CA LYS A 96 1.28 4.44 -12.93
C LYS A 96 1.31 3.51 -11.71
N LEU A 97 1.82 3.96 -10.56
CA LEU A 97 1.73 3.17 -9.33
C LEU A 97 0.29 3.11 -8.85
N ARG A 98 -0.34 1.94 -8.94
CA ARG A 98 -1.67 1.69 -8.40
C ARG A 98 -1.50 1.15 -6.99
N LEU A 99 -2.25 1.69 -6.03
CA LEU A 99 -2.13 1.30 -4.63
C LEU A 99 -2.29 -0.21 -4.45
N GLY A 100 -3.37 -0.79 -4.97
CA GLY A 100 -3.69 -2.20 -4.82
C GLY A 100 -2.60 -3.13 -5.34
N GLU A 101 -1.97 -2.77 -6.46
CA GLU A 101 -0.84 -3.52 -7.03
C GLU A 101 0.40 -3.48 -6.13
N CYS A 102 0.72 -2.30 -5.56
CA CYS A 102 1.78 -2.19 -4.57
C CYS A 102 1.47 -2.91 -3.26
N ILE A 103 0.20 -2.95 -2.84
CA ILE A 103 -0.24 -3.73 -1.69
C ILE A 103 -0.07 -5.22 -1.95
N LEU A 104 -0.45 -5.72 -3.13
CA LEU A 104 -0.22 -7.11 -3.53
C LEU A 104 1.27 -7.45 -3.57
N TRP A 105 2.11 -6.54 -4.05
CA TRP A 105 3.57 -6.69 -4.01
C TRP A 105 4.09 -6.81 -2.56
N THR A 106 3.53 -6.04 -1.62
CA THR A 106 3.87 -6.15 -0.19
C THR A 106 3.44 -7.50 0.39
N VAL A 107 2.21 -7.94 0.10
CA VAL A 107 1.71 -9.26 0.53
C VAL A 107 2.59 -10.38 -0.01
N GLU A 108 3.00 -10.29 -1.27
CA GLU A 108 3.88 -11.26 -1.89
C GLU A 108 5.28 -11.26 -1.26
N THR A 109 5.81 -10.07 -0.94
CA THR A 109 7.09 -9.93 -0.25
C THR A 109 7.07 -10.58 1.13
N ILE A 110 5.96 -10.44 1.87
CA ILE A 110 5.74 -11.15 3.15
C ILE A 110 5.67 -12.66 2.92
N ARG A 111 4.95 -13.12 1.88
CA ARG A 111 4.80 -14.54 1.55
C ARG A 111 6.15 -15.20 1.25
N LEU A 112 6.99 -14.54 0.46
CA LEU A 112 8.29 -15.06 0.01
C LEU A 112 9.42 -14.84 1.03
N GLY A 113 9.27 -13.89 1.95
CA GLY A 113 10.35 -13.47 2.87
C GLY A 113 11.46 -12.67 2.18
N GLN A 114 11.23 -12.22 0.95
CA GLN A 114 12.12 -11.40 0.13
C GLN A 114 11.28 -10.60 -0.87
N ASN A 115 11.84 -9.54 -1.47
CA ASN A 115 11.14 -8.72 -2.45
C ASN A 115 10.54 -9.57 -3.57
N ALA A 116 9.24 -9.37 -3.84
CA ALA A 116 8.50 -10.10 -4.87
C ALA A 116 9.06 -9.93 -6.28
N SER A 117 9.52 -8.72 -6.58
CA SER A 117 10.08 -8.30 -7.87
C SER A 117 10.83 -6.98 -7.67
N MET A 118 11.39 -6.42 -8.74
CA MET A 118 11.99 -5.09 -8.68
C MET A 118 10.95 -3.99 -8.40
N GLY A 119 9.66 -4.15 -8.74
CA GLY A 119 8.65 -3.12 -8.51
C GLY A 119 7.22 -3.63 -8.48
N CYS A 120 6.28 -2.75 -8.12
CA CYS A 120 4.87 -3.12 -7.91
C CYS A 120 4.12 -3.59 -9.17
N LYS A 121 4.75 -3.74 -10.34
CA LYS A 121 4.03 -4.12 -11.56
C LYS A 121 4.03 -5.62 -11.74
N MET A 122 2.84 -6.18 -11.90
CA MET A 122 2.69 -7.53 -12.44
C MET A 122 2.71 -7.46 -13.97
N VAL A 123 3.21 -8.53 -14.57
CA VAL A 123 3.21 -8.73 -16.02
C VAL A 123 2.56 -10.06 -16.35
N HIS A 124 2.22 -10.25 -17.62
CA HIS A 124 1.90 -11.57 -18.13
C HIS A 124 3.12 -12.50 -18.05
N ALA A 125 2.87 -13.79 -17.84
CA ALA A 125 3.91 -14.81 -17.71
C ALA A 125 4.69 -15.06 -19.01
N ASP A 126 4.15 -14.64 -20.16
CA ASP A 126 4.79 -14.68 -21.47
C ASP A 126 5.47 -13.35 -21.85
N ALA A 127 5.52 -12.37 -20.93
CA ALA A 127 6.22 -11.12 -21.16
C ALA A 127 7.71 -11.38 -21.41
N GLU A 128 8.29 -10.67 -22.38
CA GLU A 128 9.72 -10.78 -22.70
C GLU A 128 10.58 -9.77 -21.94
N ASN A 129 9.97 -8.72 -21.38
CA ASN A 129 10.68 -7.69 -20.61
C ASN A 129 9.77 -7.05 -19.56
N TYR A 130 10.37 -6.35 -18.59
CA TYR A 130 9.67 -5.55 -17.59
C TYR A 130 9.47 -4.12 -18.09
N GLU A 131 8.47 -3.94 -18.95
CA GLU A 131 8.14 -2.65 -19.57
C GLU A 131 6.65 -2.35 -19.50
N GLY A 132 6.33 -1.05 -19.58
CA GLY A 132 4.96 -0.52 -19.59
C GLY A 132 3.95 -1.24 -20.49
N ILE A 133 4.41 -1.82 -21.60
CA ILE A 133 3.56 -2.53 -22.57
C ILE A 133 3.08 -3.91 -22.09
N TYR A 134 3.79 -4.51 -21.13
CA TYR A 134 3.49 -5.84 -20.59
C TYR A 134 2.77 -5.78 -19.24
N PHE A 135 2.60 -4.59 -18.65
CA PHE A 135 1.95 -4.45 -17.36
C PHE A 135 0.46 -4.75 -17.45
N LEU A 136 -0.04 -5.45 -16.43
CA LEU A 136 -1.45 -5.80 -16.35
C LEU A 136 -2.36 -4.58 -16.40
N SER A 137 -3.48 -4.71 -17.09
CA SER A 137 -4.58 -3.74 -17.07
C SER A 137 -5.25 -3.67 -15.70
N ASP A 138 -6.14 -2.71 -15.51
CA ASP A 138 -6.85 -2.54 -14.24
C ASP A 138 -7.72 -3.76 -13.90
N ASP A 139 -8.42 -4.32 -14.89
CA ASP A 139 -9.26 -5.52 -14.72
C ASP A 139 -8.43 -6.75 -14.32
N GLU A 140 -7.22 -6.90 -14.89
CA GLU A 140 -6.32 -8.01 -14.59
C GLU A 140 -5.67 -7.88 -13.20
N VAL A 141 -5.40 -6.65 -12.74
CA VAL A 141 -4.99 -6.42 -11.35
C VAL A 141 -6.11 -6.78 -10.38
N LEU A 142 -7.38 -6.48 -10.72
CA LEU A 142 -8.52 -6.89 -9.91
C LEU A 142 -8.69 -8.42 -9.90
N ASP A 143 -8.47 -9.11 -11.02
CA ASP A 143 -8.45 -10.59 -11.05
C ASP A 143 -7.34 -11.15 -10.16
N ALA A 144 -6.12 -10.60 -10.26
CA ALA A 144 -5.01 -10.97 -9.38
C ALA A 144 -5.35 -10.74 -7.89
N SER A 145 -5.94 -9.59 -7.56
CA SER A 145 -6.40 -9.28 -6.19
C SER A 145 -7.40 -10.32 -5.66
N ALA A 146 -8.38 -10.71 -6.47
CA ALA A 146 -9.34 -11.75 -6.11
C ALA A 146 -8.67 -13.11 -5.83
N ARG A 147 -7.63 -13.46 -6.60
CA ARG A 147 -6.85 -14.68 -6.38
C ARG A 147 -6.07 -14.66 -5.07
N TYR A 148 -5.40 -13.54 -4.76
CA TYR A 148 -4.72 -13.36 -3.48
C TYR A 148 -5.70 -13.45 -2.30
N ARG A 149 -6.87 -12.82 -2.40
CA ARG A 149 -7.90 -12.94 -1.35
C ARG A 149 -8.34 -14.39 -1.17
N ARG A 150 -8.65 -15.09 -2.27
CA ARG A 150 -9.04 -16.51 -2.23
C ARG A 150 -7.94 -17.37 -1.62
N TRP A 151 -6.69 -17.14 -1.97
CA TRP A 151 -5.54 -17.85 -1.41
C TRP A 151 -5.46 -17.65 0.11
N TRP A 152 -5.58 -16.40 0.58
CA TRP A 152 -5.51 -16.07 2.00
C TRP A 152 -6.67 -16.69 2.80
N GLU A 153 -7.90 -16.60 2.29
CA GLU A 153 -9.09 -17.15 2.96
C GLU A 153 -9.06 -18.68 3.07
N ASN A 154 -8.45 -19.37 2.11
CA ASN A 154 -8.36 -20.84 2.08
C ASN A 154 -7.20 -21.39 2.92
N ARG A 155 -6.31 -20.55 3.44
CA ARG A 155 -5.14 -20.94 4.26
C ARG A 155 -5.44 -21.32 5.71
N LYS A 156 -6.72 -21.58 6.05
CA LYS A 156 -7.15 -21.96 7.42
C LYS A 156 -6.43 -23.18 8.00
N TYR A 157 -5.79 -24.00 7.17
CA TYR A 157 -5.00 -25.14 7.61
C TYR A 157 -3.56 -25.03 7.07
N PRO A 158 -2.55 -25.43 7.85
CA PRO A 158 -1.17 -25.45 7.34
C PRO A 158 -1.03 -26.49 6.23
N ARG A 159 -0.08 -26.26 5.32
CA ARG A 159 0.30 -27.27 4.32
C ARG A 159 0.72 -28.55 5.05
N THR A 160 0.18 -29.69 4.64
CA THR A 160 0.56 -31.00 5.17
C THR A 160 1.25 -31.81 4.07
N MET A 161 1.86 -32.95 4.43
CA MET A 161 2.41 -33.87 3.41
C MET A 161 1.34 -34.38 2.42
N TRP A 162 0.05 -34.29 2.78
CA TRP A 162 -1.09 -34.72 1.98
C TRP A 162 -1.66 -33.60 1.09
N THR A 163 -1.10 -32.39 1.15
CA THR A 163 -1.51 -31.29 0.29
C THR A 163 -0.92 -31.49 -1.11
N ILE A 164 -1.71 -32.08 -2.02
CA ILE A 164 -1.31 -32.42 -3.40
C ILE A 164 -1.42 -31.21 -4.34
N ASP A 165 -2.18 -30.17 -3.96
CA ASP A 165 -2.40 -29.01 -4.81
C ASP A 165 -1.07 -28.24 -5.05
N PRO A 166 -0.53 -28.24 -6.28
CA PRO A 166 0.69 -27.51 -6.60
C PRO A 166 0.52 -25.99 -6.46
N CYS A 167 -0.71 -25.49 -6.52
CA CYS A 167 -1.06 -24.08 -6.39
C CYS A 167 -1.35 -23.66 -4.95
N TYR A 168 -1.24 -24.57 -3.97
CA TYR A 168 -1.67 -24.32 -2.59
C TYR A 168 -1.06 -23.05 -1.97
N ASP A 169 0.24 -22.85 -2.22
CA ASP A 169 0.99 -21.71 -1.69
C ASP A 169 1.20 -20.58 -2.72
N GLU A 170 0.67 -20.74 -3.94
CA GLU A 170 0.96 -19.84 -5.07
C GLU A 170 -0.31 -19.14 -5.58
N PRO A 171 -0.59 -17.90 -5.16
CA PRO A 171 -1.84 -17.21 -5.49
C PRO A 171 -2.02 -16.96 -7.00
N LEU A 172 -0.94 -16.78 -7.76
CA LEU A 172 -0.99 -16.51 -9.20
C LEU A 172 -0.95 -17.80 -10.06
N CYS A 173 -1.02 -18.97 -9.42
CA CYS A 173 -0.95 -20.24 -10.13
C CYS A 173 -2.04 -20.35 -11.21
N GLY A 174 -1.62 -20.59 -12.46
CA GLY A 174 -2.51 -20.73 -13.60
C GLY A 174 -3.25 -19.45 -14.02
N SER A 175 -2.88 -18.27 -13.49
CA SER A 175 -3.46 -16.99 -13.96
C SER A 175 -2.81 -16.47 -15.24
N GLY A 176 -1.58 -16.93 -15.53
CA GLY A 176 -0.75 -16.32 -16.58
C GLY A 176 -0.17 -14.97 -16.18
N TYR A 177 -0.14 -14.65 -14.89
CA TYR A 177 0.50 -13.45 -14.34
C TYR A 177 1.72 -13.84 -13.52
N MET A 178 2.69 -12.96 -13.43
CA MET A 178 3.86 -13.15 -12.56
C MET A 178 4.41 -11.83 -12.04
N TRP A 179 5.15 -11.95 -10.95
CA TRP A 179 6.12 -10.95 -10.52
C TRP A 179 7.44 -11.19 -11.26
N TRP A 180 8.04 -10.11 -11.78
CA TRP A 180 9.26 -10.16 -12.61
C TRP A 180 10.56 -10.09 -11.81
#